data_AF-A0A2Z6MXL1-F1
#
_entry.id   AF-A0A2Z6MXL1-F1
#
_cell.length_a   1.000
_cell.length_b   1.000
_cell.length_c   1.000
_cell.angle_alpha   90.00
_cell.angle_beta   90.00
_cell.angle_gamma   90.00
#
_symmetry.space_group_name_H-M   'P 1'
#
loop_
_entity.id
_entity.type
_entity.pdbx_description
1 polymer ?
#
loop_
_entity_poly.entity_id
_entity_poly.type
_entity_poly.pdbx_seq_one_letter_code
_entity_poly.pdbx_strand_id
1 'polypeptide(L)'
;MDLMTWGVCKASMHDVVVSTETLREIKLAKEQNRCLWRVSSMLFVHSASTAILQPLGPFQKAELASNYPAICADRYVQQELATIIDV
;
A
#
# COMPACT_ATOMS: atom_id res chain seq x y z
N MET A 1 -7.93 -0.65 -2.24
CA MET A 1 -8.95 -1.55 -1.64
C MET A 1 -9.86 -0.79 -0.70
N ASP A 2 -9.30 -0.03 0.23
CA ASP A 2 -10.01 0.82 1.19
C ASP A 2 -11.27 1.51 0.61
N LEU A 3 -11.09 2.38 -0.38
CA LEU A 3 -12.17 3.09 -1.07
C LEU A 3 -13.27 2.17 -1.63
N MET A 4 -12.90 1.06 -2.27
CA MET A 4 -13.85 0.11 -2.88
C MET A 4 -14.60 -0.76 -1.85
N THR A 5 -14.16 -0.75 -0.60
CA THR A 5 -14.72 -1.55 0.50
C THR A 5 -15.31 -0.71 1.61
N TRP A 6 -15.41 0.62 1.42
CA TRP A 6 -15.85 1.53 2.47
C TRP A 6 -14.98 1.43 3.73
N GLY A 7 -13.65 1.27 3.61
CA GLY A 7 -12.78 1.13 4.79
C GLY A 7 -13.04 -0.09 5.67
N VAL A 8 -13.85 -1.06 5.23
CA VAL A 8 -13.90 -2.40 5.84
C VAL A 8 -12.55 -3.09 5.68
N CYS A 9 -11.92 -2.96 4.51
CA CYS A 9 -10.54 -3.38 4.28
C CYS A 9 -9.61 -2.16 4.27
N LYS A 10 -9.10 -1.80 5.45
CA LYS A 10 -8.25 -0.61 5.63
C LYS A 10 -6.89 -0.77 4.99
N ALA A 11 -6.40 0.29 4.35
CA ALA A 11 -4.99 0.41 4.04
C ALA A 11 -4.20 0.67 5.34
N SER A 12 -3.13 -0.10 5.57
CA SER A 12 -2.27 0.05 6.75
C SER A 12 -0.94 0.67 6.40
N MET A 13 -0.40 1.49 7.31
CA MET A 13 0.98 1.95 7.24
C MET A 13 1.93 0.81 7.61
N HIS A 14 3.03 0.66 6.88
CA HIS A 14 4.06 -0.34 7.16
C HIS A 14 5.45 0.25 6.93
N ASP A 15 6.38 -0.03 7.83
CA ASP A 15 7.78 0.42 7.76
C ASP A 15 8.74 -0.77 7.90
N VAL A 16 9.91 -0.65 7.28
CA VAL A 16 11.02 -1.60 7.45
C VAL A 16 12.04 -0.98 8.40
N VAL A 17 12.15 -1.53 9.61
CA VAL A 17 13.04 -1.01 10.66
C VAL A 17 14.21 -1.95 10.93
N VAL A 18 15.35 -1.38 11.35
CA VAL A 18 16.48 -2.16 11.85
C VAL A 18 16.22 -2.53 13.31
N SER A 19 15.87 -3.79 13.56
CA SER A 19 15.64 -4.32 14.90
C SER A 19 16.93 -4.84 15.54
N THR A 20 16.89 -5.12 16.85
CA THR A 20 17.97 -5.84 17.57
C THR A 20 18.28 -7.19 16.92
N GLU A 21 17.25 -7.88 16.44
CA GLU A 21 17.37 -9.13 15.70
C GLU A 21 18.08 -8.94 14.35
N THR A 22 17.77 -7.86 13.64
CA THR A 22 18.47 -7.50 12.39
C THR A 22 19.96 -7.29 12.66
N LEU A 23 20.30 -6.60 13.75
CA LEU A 23 21.70 -6.38 14.14
C LEU A 23 22.43 -7.69 14.47
N ARG A 24 21.74 -8.62 15.15
CA ARG A 24 22.28 -9.95 15.48
C ARG A 24 22.59 -10.76 14.23
N GLU A 25 21.67 -10.79 13.27
CA GLU A 25 21.84 -11.51 12.00
C GLU A 25 22.94 -10.89 11.11
N ILE A 26 23.04 -9.56 11.08
CA ILE A 26 24.14 -8.87 10.40
C ILE A 26 25.49 -9.26 11.01
N LYS A 27 25.59 -9.33 12.34
CA LYS A 27 26.83 -9.72 13.03
C LYS A 27 27.24 -11.15 12.63
N LEU A 28 26.30 -12.09 12.67
CA LEU A 28 26.56 -13.49 12.29
C LEU A 28 26.93 -13.62 10.80
N ALA A 29 26.26 -12.87 9.91
CA ALA A 29 26.57 -12.88 8.49
C ALA A 29 27.98 -12.34 8.21
N LYS A 30 28.43 -11.31 8.95
CA LYS A 30 29.81 -10.79 8.87
C LYS A 30 30.83 -11.83 9.33
N GLU A 31 30.61 -12.47 10.47
CA GLU A 31 31.49 -13.53 11.00
C GLU A 31 31.63 -14.70 10.02
N GLN A 32 30.59 -14.97 9.23
CA GLN A 32 30.54 -16.04 8.23
C GLN A 32 30.94 -15.58 6.82
N ASN A 33 31.37 -14.33 6.64
CA ASN A 33 31.70 -13.72 5.34
C ASN A 33 30.58 -13.86 4.28
N ARG A 34 29.31 -13.71 4.70
CA ARG A 34 28.12 -13.74 3.84
C ARG A 34 27.69 -12.33 3.42
N CYS A 35 26.91 -12.25 2.33
CA CYS A 35 26.28 -11.00 1.88
C CYS A 35 25.38 -10.40 2.97
N LEU A 36 25.41 -9.07 3.11
CA LEU A 36 24.64 -8.33 4.11
C LEU A 36 23.38 -7.65 3.54
N TRP A 37 23.12 -7.79 2.24
CA TRP A 37 22.02 -7.08 1.58
C TRP A 37 20.68 -7.67 2.00
N ARG A 38 19.77 -6.81 2.46
CA ARG A 38 18.34 -7.13 2.58
C ARG A 38 17.65 -6.76 1.27
N VAL A 39 17.30 -7.77 0.47
CA VAL A 39 16.61 -7.57 -0.80
C VAL A 39 15.14 -7.94 -0.64
N SER A 40 14.24 -7.10 -1.14
CA SER A 40 12.81 -7.40 -1.26
C SER A 40 12.30 -6.98 -2.62
N SER A 41 11.41 -7.80 -3.19
CA SER A 41 10.67 -7.47 -4.42
C SER A 41 9.20 -7.32 -4.05
N MET A 42 8.66 -6.11 -4.23
CA MET A 42 7.26 -5.81 -3.95
C MET A 42 6.51 -5.60 -5.26
N LEU A 43 5.34 -6.24 -5.37
CA LEU A 43 4.42 -6.07 -6.49
C LEU A 43 3.23 -5.21 -6.04
N PHE A 44 3.06 -4.05 -6.68
CA PHE A 44 1.88 -3.22 -6.50
C PHE A 44 0.86 -3.56 -7.58
N VAL A 45 -0.31 -4.06 -7.17
CA VAL A 45 -1.41 -4.39 -8.07
C VAL A 45 -2.41 -3.24 -8.10
N HIS A 46 -2.72 -2.77 -9.31
CA HIS A 46 -3.66 -1.66 -9.53
C HIS A 46 -4.90 -2.14 -10.29
N SER A 47 -6.01 -1.42 -10.10
CA SER A 47 -7.15 -1.50 -11.03
C SER A 47 -6.75 -0.91 -12.38
N ALA A 48 -7.42 -1.32 -13.46
CA ALA A 48 -7.20 -0.74 -14.77
C ALA A 48 -7.37 0.79 -14.73
N SER A 49 -6.51 1.54 -15.41
CA SER A 49 -6.46 3.01 -15.31
C SER A 49 -7.77 3.70 -15.68
N THR A 50 -8.54 3.12 -16.61
CA THR A 50 -9.84 3.63 -17.06
C THR A 50 -11.01 3.15 -16.18
N ALA A 51 -10.75 2.34 -15.15
CA ALA A 51 -11.80 1.85 -14.27
C ALA A 51 -12.27 2.97 -13.33
N ILE A 52 -13.58 2.99 -13.06
CA ILE A 52 -14.17 3.84 -12.02
C ILE A 52 -14.11 3.08 -10.70
N LEU A 53 -13.31 3.59 -9.76
CA LEU A 53 -13.25 3.12 -8.39
C LEU A 53 -14.51 3.62 -7.65
N GLN A 54 -15.27 2.67 -7.11
CA GLN A 54 -16.48 2.91 -6.33
C GLN A 54 -16.72 1.69 -5.42
N PRO A 55 -17.56 1.81 -4.37
CA PRO A 55 -17.89 0.68 -3.52
C PRO A 55 -18.41 -0.53 -4.33
N LEU A 56 -17.93 -1.73 -4.00
CA LEU A 56 -18.25 -2.97 -4.72
C LEU A 56 -19.42 -3.70 -4.07
N GLY A 57 -20.37 -4.17 -4.88
CA GLY A 57 -21.40 -5.14 -4.48
C GLY A 57 -22.04 -4.85 -3.10
N PRO A 58 -21.82 -5.71 -2.08
CA PRO A 58 -22.39 -5.52 -0.73
C PRO A 58 -22.05 -4.17 -0.06
N PHE A 59 -20.93 -3.55 -0.43
CA PHE A 59 -20.50 -2.26 0.14
C PHE A 59 -21.25 -1.05 -0.43
N GLN A 60 -22.03 -1.23 -1.52
CA GLN A 60 -22.81 -0.15 -2.14
C GLN A 60 -24.01 0.31 -1.31
N LYS A 61 -24.51 -0.56 -0.41
CA LYS A 61 -25.73 -0.32 0.37
C LYS A 61 -25.47 0.29 1.76
N ALA A 62 -24.24 0.68 2.06
CA ALA A 62 -23.91 1.31 3.33
C ALA A 62 -24.39 2.77 3.36
N GLU A 63 -24.95 3.23 4.49
CA GLU A 63 -25.41 4.62 4.72
C GLU A 63 -24.35 5.68 4.38
N LEU A 64 -23.10 5.27 4.32
CA LEU A 64 -21.95 6.14 4.19
C LEU A 64 -21.37 6.15 2.77
N ALA A 65 -22.06 5.57 1.78
CA ALA A 65 -21.63 5.56 0.36
C ALA A 65 -21.31 6.98 -0.17
N SER A 66 -21.92 8.02 0.39
CA SER A 66 -21.63 9.43 0.10
C SER A 66 -20.21 9.88 0.47
N ASN A 67 -19.54 9.20 1.41
CA ASN A 67 -18.18 9.56 1.86
C ASN A 67 -17.08 9.09 0.90
N TYR A 68 -17.41 8.23 -0.07
CA TYR A 68 -16.45 7.67 -1.03
C TYR A 68 -16.97 7.91 -2.45
N PRO A 69 -16.86 9.14 -2.98
CA PRO A 69 -17.34 9.45 -4.31
C PRO A 69 -16.59 8.61 -5.35
N ALA A 70 -17.31 8.20 -6.39
CA ALA A 70 -16.72 7.47 -7.49
C ALA A 70 -15.61 8.30 -8.17
N ILE A 71 -14.46 7.68 -8.44
CA ILE A 71 -13.30 8.35 -9.02
C ILE A 71 -12.61 7.44 -10.03
N CYS A 72 -12.08 8.00 -11.12
CA CYS A 72 -11.28 7.23 -12.07
C CYS A 72 -9.95 6.78 -11.42
N ALA A 73 -9.54 5.53 -11.67
CA ALA A 73 -8.40 4.92 -11.01
C ALA A 73 -7.08 5.66 -11.28
N ASP A 74 -6.88 6.13 -12.52
CA ASP A 74 -5.73 6.96 -12.89
C ASP A 74 -5.65 8.25 -12.08
N ARG A 75 -6.77 8.98 -11.96
CA ARG A 75 -6.87 10.24 -11.22
C ARG A 75 -6.63 10.02 -9.73
N TYR A 76 -7.19 8.96 -9.17
CA TYR A 76 -6.97 8.62 -7.76
C TYR A 76 -5.48 8.39 -7.49
N VAL A 77 -4.80 7.59 -8.33
CA VAL A 77 -3.36 7.33 -8.18
C VAL A 77 -2.53 8.61 -8.32
N GLN A 78 -2.86 9.48 -9.28
CA GLN A 78 -2.17 10.77 -9.45
C GLN A 78 -2.34 11.69 -8.23
N GLN A 79 -3.54 11.75 -7.65
CA GLN A 79 -3.80 12.54 -6.45
C GLN A 79 -3.00 12.03 -5.26
N GLU A 80 -3.01 10.72 -5.00
CA GLU A 80 -2.21 10.11 -3.93
C GLU A 80 -0.71 10.37 -4.14
N LEU A 81 -0.21 10.20 -5.37
CA LEU A 81 1.20 10.44 -5.69
C LEU A 81 1.62 11.88 -5.44
N ALA A 82 0.77 12.85 -5.78
CA ALA A 82 1.02 14.28 -5.56
C ALA A 82 1.09 14.66 -4.07
N THR A 83 0.56 13.83 -3.15
CA THR A 83 0.71 14.07 -1.70
C THR A 83 2.06 13.61 -1.14
N ILE A 84 2.78 12.75 -1.87
CA ILE A 84 4.02 12.11 -1.40
C ILE A 84 5.24 12.76 -2.07
N ILE A 85 5.08 13.28 -3.28
CA ILE A 85 6.15 13.87 -4.08
C ILE A 85 5.86 15.37 -4.23
N ASP A 86 6.72 16.22 -3.67
CA ASP A 86 6.77 17.64 -4.07
C ASP A 86 7.27 17.70 -5.51
N VAL A 87 6.46 18.28 -6.40
CA VAL A 87 6.78 18.49 -7.84
C VAL A 87 7.16 19.94 -8.06
#